data_AF-A0A1W9PF55-F1
#
_entry.id   AF-A0A1W9PF55-F1
#
_cell.length_a   1.000
_cell.length_b   1.000
_cell.length_c   1.000
_cell.angle_alpha   90.00
_cell.angle_beta   90.00
_cell.angle_gamma   90.00
#
_symmetry.space_group_name_H-M   'P 1'
#
loop_
_entity.id
_entity.type
_entity.pdbx_description
1 polymer ?
#
loop_
_entity_poly.entity_id
_entity_poly.type
_entity_poly.pdbx_seq_one_letter_code
_entity_poly.pdbx_strand_id
1 'polypeptide(L)' 'MIPNPYPHELCISDVYMSPVLPVLFFAFLAALITVLLLNKLKLSRLFFAPSYIFIAILTLYIVAIDIYWIKF' A
#
# COMPACT_ATOMS: atom_id res chain seq x y z
N MET A 1 -17.01 25.74 -9.15
CA MET A 1 -17.12 24.33 -8.72
C MET A 1 -16.39 24.19 -7.41
N ILE A 2 -17.11 23.85 -6.33
CA ILE A 2 -16.50 23.51 -5.04
C ILE A 2 -15.91 22.10 -5.22
N PRO A 3 -14.60 21.87 -4.99
CA PRO A 3 -14.04 20.54 -5.06
C PRO A 3 -14.74 19.67 -4.01
N ASN A 4 -15.26 18.52 -4.44
CA ASN A 4 -15.94 17.57 -3.57
C ASN A 4 -14.97 17.11 -2.46
N PRO A 5 -15.26 17.38 -1.17
CA PRO A 5 -14.38 17.02 -0.06
C PRO A 5 -14.55 15.57 0.42
N TYR A 6 -15.55 14.85 -0.12
CA TYR A 6 -15.79 13.46 0.25
C TYR A 6 -14.78 12.55 -0.45
N PRO A 7 -14.13 11.62 0.29
CA PRO A 7 -13.16 10.70 -0.30
C PRO A 7 -13.88 9.93 -1.40
N HIS A 8 -13.26 9.90 -2.58
CA HIS A 8 -13.82 9.26 -3.78
C HIS A 8 -14.54 7.97 -3.40
N GLU A 9 -15.87 7.98 -3.48
CA GLU A 9 -16.68 6.82 -3.17
C GLU A 9 -16.34 5.76 -4.21
N LEU A 10 -15.42 4.86 -3.85
CA LEU A 10 -14.99 3.78 -4.71
C LEU A 10 -16.15 2.80 -4.79
N CYS A 11 -17.02 3.03 -5.77
CA CYS A 11 -18.19 2.21 -6.01
C CYS A 11 -17.94 1.37 -7.26
N ILE A 12 -17.95 0.05 -7.11
CA ILE A 12 -17.96 -0.87 -8.24
C ILE A 12 -19.36 -1.42 -8.32
N SER A 13 -20.11 -1.01 -9.36
CA SER A 13 -21.43 -1.56 -9.67
C SER A 13 -22.39 -1.56 -8.47
N ASP A 14 -22.62 -0.39 -7.87
CA ASP A 14 -23.46 -0.13 -6.68
C ASP A 14 -22.95 -0.71 -5.35
N VAL A 15 -21.79 -1.39 -5.33
CA VAL A 15 -21.16 -1.82 -4.08
C VAL A 15 -20.17 -0.76 -3.60
N TYR A 16 -20.50 -0.12 -2.48
CA TYR A 16 -19.59 0.78 -1.78
C TYR A 16 -18.37 0.01 -1.26
N MET A 17 -17.18 0.37 -1.77
CA MET A 17 -15.91 -0.18 -1.34
C MET A 17 -15.25 0.78 -0.36
N SER A 18 -14.82 0.26 0.80
CA SER A 18 -14.05 1.07 1.75
C SER A 18 -12.77 1.57 1.09
N PRO A 19 -12.43 2.86 1.16
CA PRO A 19 -11.20 3.40 0.57
C PRO A 19 -9.93 2.75 1.12
N VAL A 20 -9.97 2.23 2.35
CA VAL A 20 -8.85 1.54 3.00
C VAL A 20 -8.53 0.20 2.31
N LEU A 21 -9.55 -0.47 1.78
CA LEU A 21 -9.42 -1.82 1.22
C LEU A 21 -8.46 -1.87 0.01
N PRO A 22 -8.63 -1.02 -1.02
CA PRO A 22 -7.67 -0.95 -2.13
C PRO A 22 -6.31 -0.43 -1.69
N VAL A 23 -6.21 0.54 -0.77
CA VAL A 23 -4.91 0.99 -0.23
C VAL A 23 -4.12 -0.19 0.33
N LEU A 24 -4.75 -0.97 1.22
CA LEU A 24 -4.11 -2.12 1.84
C LEU A 24 -3.71 -3.18 0.80
N PHE A 25 -4.61 -3.46 -0.15
CA PHE A 25 -4.39 -4.46 -1.18
C PHE A 25 -3.20 -4.11 -2.09
N PHE A 26 -3.17 -2.88 -2.62
CA PHE A 26 -2.08 -2.42 -3.47
C PHE A 26 -0.77 -2.27 -2.70
N ALA A 27 -0.82 -1.77 -1.46
CA ALA A 27 0.36 -1.68 -0.60
C ALA A 27 0.96 -3.06 -0.31
N PHE A 28 0.11 -4.06 -0.06
CA PHE A 28 0.54 -5.44 0.17
C PHE A 28 1.19 -6.06 -1.06
N LEU A 29 0.59 -5.89 -2.25
CA LEU A 29 1.18 -6.35 -3.51
C LEU A 29 2.53 -5.67 -3.79
N ALA A 30 2.63 -4.35 -3.62
CA ALA A 30 3.87 -3.61 -3.79
C ALA A 30 4.95 -4.08 -2.80
N ALA A 31 4.59 -4.29 -1.53
CA ALA A 31 5.50 -4.81 -0.52
C ALA A 31 6.01 -6.21 -0.86
N LEU A 32 5.15 -7.10 -1.35
CA LEU A 32 5.55 -8.43 -1.81
C LEU A 32 6.56 -8.37 -2.95
N ILE A 33 6.30 -7.56 -3.98
CA ILE A 33 7.20 -7.39 -5.11
C ILE A 33 8.56 -6.87 -4.63
N THR A 34 8.57 -5.89 -3.74
CA THR A 34 9.80 -5.30 -3.20
C THR A 34 10.59 -6.31 -2.37
N VAL A 35 9.93 -7.09 -1.50
CA VAL A 35 10.61 -8.13 -0.72
C VAL A 35 11.16 -9.25 -1.60
N LEU A 36 10.43 -9.66 -2.65
CA LEU A 36 10.94 -10.62 -3.63
C LEU A 36 12.17 -10.08 -4.36
N LEU A 37 12.19 -8.79 -4.69
CA LEU A 37 13.34 -8.11 -5.30
C LEU A 37 14.53 -8.06 -4.32
N LEU A 38 14.30 -7.68 -3.07
CA LEU A 38 15.34 -7.69 -2.02
C LEU A 38 15.96 -9.07 -1.84
N ASN A 39 15.14 -10.11 -1.92
CA ASN A 39 15.60 -11.49 -1.82
C ASN A 39 16.43 -11.89 -3.04
N LYS A 40 15.98 -11.55 -4.27
CA LYS A 40 16.76 -11.77 -5.50
C LYS A 40 18.11 -11.05 -5.50
N LEU A 41 18.16 -9.84 -4.96
CA LEU A 41 19.38 -9.04 -4.84
C LEU A 41 20.29 -9.49 -3.68
N LYS A 42 19.88 -10.52 -2.92
CA LYS A 42 20.56 -10.99 -1.70
C LYS A 42 20.72 -9.90 -0.62
N LEU A 43 20.00 -8.79 -0.74
CA LEU A 43 19.96 -7.70 0.25
C LEU A 43 19.34 -8.17 1.56
N SER A 44 18.50 -9.21 1.53
CA SER A 44 17.92 -9.83 2.73
C SER A 44 18.98 -10.22 3.77
N ARG A 45 20.21 -10.55 3.34
CA ARG A 45 21.33 -10.90 4.25
C ARG A 45 21.82 -9.73 5.11
N LEU A 46 21.60 -8.48 4.67
CA LEU A 46 22.02 -7.30 5.43
C LEU A 46 21.13 -7.03 6.63
N PHE A 47 19.97 -7.66 6.71
CA PHE A 47 18.99 -7.38 7.73
C PHE A 47 18.85 -8.54 8.71
N PHE A 48 18.85 -8.19 10.01
CA PHE A 48 18.78 -9.16 11.09
C PHE A 48 17.42 -9.88 11.17
N ALA A 49 16.32 -9.18 10.85
CA ALA A 49 14.97 -9.71 11.02
C ALA A 49 14.06 -9.40 9.81
N PRO A 50 13.87 -10.37 8.88
CA PRO A 50 13.14 -10.17 7.62
C PRO A 50 11.68 -9.72 7.78
N SER A 51 11.02 -10.16 8.85
CA SER A 51 9.62 -9.82 9.14
C SER A 51 9.43 -8.33 9.45
N TYR A 52 10.36 -7.70 10.16
CA TYR A 52 10.27 -6.27 10.48
C TYR A 52 10.42 -5.39 9.26
N ILE A 53 11.27 -5.79 8.31
CA ILE A 53 11.47 -5.08 7.04
C ILE A 53 10.19 -5.16 6.21
N PHE A 54 9.56 -6.34 6.16
CA PHE A 54 8.30 -6.51 5.45
C PHE A 54 7.24 -5.55 5.99
N ILE A 55 7.08 -5.49 7.32
CA ILE A 55 6.13 -4.57 7.97
C ILE A 55 6.52 -3.12 7.66
N ALA A 56 7.79 -2.74 7.76
CA ALA A 56 8.24 -1.39 7.46
C ALA A 56 7.96 -0.97 6.01
N ILE A 57 8.26 -1.83 5.04
CA ILE A 57 7.99 -1.60 3.62
C ILE A 57 6.47 -1.52 3.37
N LEU A 58 5.69 -2.40 3.99
CA LEU A 58 4.23 -2.41 3.89
C LEU A 58 3.65 -1.09 4.41
N THR A 59 4.05 -0.66 5.61
CA THR A 59 3.60 0.62 6.19
C THR A 59 4.00 1.81 5.32
N LEU A 60 5.21 1.80 4.74
CA LEU A 60 5.67 2.85 3.84
C LEU A 60 4.78 2.93 2.59
N TYR A 61 4.44 1.79 1.99
CA TYR A 61 3.53 1.76 0.83
C TYR A 61 2.09 2.14 1.19
N ILE A 62 1.58 1.76 2.37
CA ILE A 62 0.26 2.21 2.83
C ILE A 62 0.24 3.74 2.86
N VAL A 63 1.19 4.37 3.56
CA VAL A 63 1.27 5.83 3.68
C VAL A 63 1.48 6.50 2.32
N ALA A 64 2.31 5.93 1.45
CA ALA A 64 2.53 6.50 0.12
C ALA A 64 1.25 6.45 -0.74
N ILE A 65 0.56 5.32 -0.77
CA ILE A 65 -0.65 5.15 -1.60
C ILE A 65 -1.80 6.00 -1.04
N ASP A 66 -1.91 6.09 0.28
CA ASP A 66 -2.82 6.99 0.97
C ASP A 66 -2.60 8.46 0.56
N ILE A 67 -1.37 8.97 0.69
CA ILE A 67 -1.06 10.37 0.37
C ILE A 67 -1.23 10.70 -1.12
N TYR A 68 -0.77 9.81 -2.02
CA TYR A 68 -0.67 10.11 -3.44
C TYR A 68 -1.85 9.64 -4.28
N TRP A 69 -2.57 8.60 -3.87
CA TRP A 69 -3.64 7.98 -4.68
C TRP A 69 -5.02 8.20 -4.07
N ILE A 70 -5.23 7.72 -2.85
CA ILE A 70 -6.51 7.79 -2.15
C ILE A 70 -6.36 8.82 -1.05
N LYS A 71 -6.44 10.10 -1.44
CA LYS A 71 -6.43 11.21 -0.48
C LYS A 71 -7.59 11.03 0.49
N PHE A 72 -7.28 10.59 1.70
CA PHE A 72 -8.19 10.65 2.83
C PHE A 72 -8.38 12.09 3.31
#